data_AF-H1XR79-F1
#
_entry.id   AF-H1XR79-F1
#
_cell.length_a   1.000
_cell.length_b   1.000
_cell.length_c   1.000
_cell.angle_alpha   90.00
_cell.angle_beta   90.00
_cell.angle_gamma   90.00
#
_symmetry.space_group_name_H-M   'P 1'
#
loop_
_entity.id
_entity.type
_entity.pdbx_description
1 polymer ?
#
loop_
_entity_poly.entity_id
_entity_poly.type
_entity_poly.pdbx_seq_one_letter_code
_entity_poly.pdbx_strand_id
1 'polypeptide(L)'
;MKKLITIFGFLMILSVVGWAQRVEHHASFPLRCSECHYCEKPTYNEPCLKICPDFIREGITVRHSVEDAPTLLIIDTLQNQYAPAVFTHRLHAQMGEMMGGCESCHHHNPPGKVRPCIECHKVERDMKDLSRPSLKGAYHQLCINCHRSWDTDWSKTSDCYFCHEKASKDVTKDKQHLEKLAQKRHPAPETPDVYVLKSDYEEGPIVTFYHKQHIVAFGLDCKSCHKNNACADCHNPNLKKEKAKLEHDNCLPCHETAIDENCEKCHGTQKKPPFDHAQTGWPLKPFHKRLPCQGCHKDQVEFSALKTDCNSCHKTNWQVGTFNHSVTGIQLDENHVEIDCETCHLNRKFNQRPQCSECHDDKSFPADVPGKVIKD
;
A
#
# COMPACT_ATOMS: atom_id res chain seq x y z
N MET A 1 -15.52 58.78 -73.80
CA MET A 1 -14.89 57.85 -74.78
C MET A 1 -15.03 56.44 -74.26
N LYS A 2 -15.66 55.57 -75.07
CA LYS A 2 -15.69 54.08 -75.04
C LYS A 2 -16.04 53.40 -73.70
N LYS A 3 -17.28 52.91 -73.56
CA LYS A 3 -17.72 51.51 -73.85
C LYS A 3 -17.27 50.53 -72.75
N LEU A 4 -18.01 49.53 -72.28
CA LEU A 4 -19.38 49.02 -72.38
C LEU A 4 -19.32 47.68 -71.58
N ILE A 5 -20.47 47.09 -71.24
CA ILE A 5 -20.72 45.63 -71.10
C ILE A 5 -20.53 45.03 -69.69
N THR A 6 -21.58 44.85 -68.87
CA THR A 6 -22.67 43.83 -68.92
C THR A 6 -22.19 42.41 -68.52
N ILE A 7 -22.93 41.52 -67.85
CA ILE A 7 -24.38 41.22 -67.82
C ILE A 7 -24.65 40.22 -66.66
N PHE A 8 -25.86 40.28 -66.08
CA PHE A 8 -26.74 39.22 -65.54
C PHE A 8 -26.14 38.05 -64.74
N GLY A 9 -26.69 37.66 -63.60
CA GLY A 9 -28.10 37.35 -63.28
C GLY A 9 -28.06 36.04 -62.47
N PHE A 10 -29.08 35.50 -61.82
CA PHE A 10 -30.49 35.76 -61.60
C PHE A 10 -30.91 34.65 -60.59
N LEU A 11 -32.05 34.83 -59.89
CA LEU A 11 -32.86 33.81 -59.20
C LEU A 11 -32.26 33.24 -57.89
N MET A 12 -32.90 33.23 -56.71
CA MET A 12 -34.30 33.18 -56.23
C MET A 12 -34.45 31.94 -55.34
N ILE A 13 -35.21 32.11 -54.25
CA ILE A 13 -36.25 31.20 -53.76
C ILE A 13 -35.88 30.13 -52.70
N LEU A 14 -36.51 30.32 -51.52
CA LEU A 14 -37.12 29.34 -50.57
C LEU A 14 -36.15 28.38 -49.83
N SER A 15 -36.36 27.94 -48.58
CA SER A 15 -37.50 27.96 -47.66
C SER A 15 -37.04 27.45 -46.28
N VAL A 16 -37.64 28.02 -45.23
CA VAL A 16 -38.03 27.43 -43.93
C VAL A 16 -37.54 26.02 -43.60
N VAL A 17 -36.79 25.82 -42.50
CA VAL A 17 -36.91 24.65 -41.59
C VAL A 17 -36.38 24.97 -40.18
N GLY A 18 -37.26 24.84 -39.18
CA GLY A 18 -36.97 24.12 -37.92
C GLY A 18 -36.27 24.86 -36.78
N TRP A 19 -37.07 25.33 -35.83
CA TRP A 19 -36.68 25.34 -34.41
C TRP A 19 -36.34 23.89 -33.98
N ALA A 20 -35.07 23.60 -33.78
CA ALA A 20 -34.62 22.43 -33.05
C ALA A 20 -33.98 22.93 -31.75
N GLN A 21 -34.61 22.61 -30.62
CA GLN A 21 -33.98 22.70 -29.31
C GLN A 21 -32.70 21.85 -29.35
N ARG A 22 -31.53 22.50 -29.45
CA ARG A 22 -30.24 21.83 -29.34
C ARG A 22 -29.67 22.14 -27.96
N VAL A 23 -29.59 21.07 -27.17
CA VAL A 23 -28.73 20.92 -26.00
C VAL A 23 -27.38 21.57 -26.31
N GLU A 24 -26.97 22.56 -25.51
CA GLU A 24 -25.75 23.33 -25.75
C GLU A 24 -24.52 22.40 -25.68
N HIS A 25 -23.98 22.08 -26.86
CA HIS A 25 -22.75 21.32 -27.06
C HIS A 25 -21.54 22.17 -26.65
N HIS A 26 -20.46 21.48 -26.24
CA HIS A 26 -19.11 21.93 -25.87
C HIS A 26 -18.40 22.96 -26.78
N ALA A 27 -19.04 23.50 -27.81
CA ALA A 27 -18.50 24.48 -28.74
C ALA A 27 -18.40 25.91 -28.18
N SER A 28 -18.93 26.17 -26.99
CA SER A 28 -18.92 27.50 -26.35
C SER A 28 -17.62 27.85 -25.60
N PHE A 29 -16.64 26.94 -25.57
CA PHE A 29 -15.29 27.21 -25.07
C PHE A 29 -14.25 26.87 -26.15
N PRO A 30 -13.28 27.76 -26.45
CA PRO A 30 -12.29 27.56 -27.51
C PRO A 30 -11.17 26.64 -27.02
N LEU A 31 -11.51 25.42 -26.61
CA LEU A 31 -10.55 24.39 -26.25
C LEU A 31 -10.21 23.61 -27.51
N ARG A 32 -8.93 23.60 -27.90
CA ARG A 32 -8.48 22.83 -29.06
C ARG A 32 -8.38 21.36 -28.67
N CYS A 33 -8.80 20.46 -29.55
CA CYS A 33 -8.70 19.00 -29.29
C CYS A 33 -7.27 18.57 -28.92
N SER A 34 -6.27 19.24 -29.51
CA SER A 34 -4.85 19.05 -29.22
C SER A 34 -4.44 19.35 -27.78
N GLU A 35 -5.24 20.06 -26.99
CA GLU A 35 -4.96 20.33 -25.58
C GLU A 35 -5.03 19.05 -24.75
N CYS A 36 -6.01 18.20 -25.04
CA CYS A 36 -6.30 16.99 -24.27
C CYS A 36 -5.93 15.70 -25.02
N HIS A 37 -5.84 15.74 -26.34
CA HIS A 37 -5.62 14.57 -27.18
C HIS A 37 -4.30 14.67 -27.94
N TYR A 38 -3.52 13.58 -27.97
CA TYR A 38 -2.32 13.51 -28.80
C TYR A 38 -2.63 13.15 -30.26
N CYS A 39 -3.84 12.63 -30.55
CA CYS A 39 -4.29 12.36 -31.90
C CYS A 39 -5.34 13.38 -32.35
N GLU A 40 -5.37 13.69 -33.64
CA GLU A 40 -6.29 14.68 -34.22
C GLU A 40 -7.76 14.22 -34.26
N LYS A 41 -8.00 12.90 -34.25
CA LYS A 41 -9.34 12.30 -34.42
C LYS A 41 -9.59 11.19 -33.37
N PRO A 42 -9.81 11.56 -32.10
CA PRO A 42 -10.10 10.58 -31.06
C PRO A 42 -11.42 9.86 -31.35
N THR A 43 -11.45 8.56 -31.08
CA THR A 43 -12.69 7.77 -31.12
C THR A 43 -13.09 7.37 -29.71
N TYR A 44 -14.33 6.90 -29.52
CA TYR A 44 -14.77 6.39 -28.22
C TYR A 44 -13.89 5.24 -27.71
N ASN A 45 -13.46 4.35 -28.62
CA ASN A 45 -12.63 3.20 -28.28
C ASN A 45 -11.14 3.56 -28.15
N GLU A 46 -10.68 4.62 -28.83
CA GLU A 46 -9.32 5.13 -28.79
C GLU A 46 -9.33 6.64 -28.57
N PRO A 47 -9.47 7.08 -27.32
CA PRO A 47 -9.66 8.49 -27.01
C PRO A 47 -8.35 9.27 -27.11
N CYS A 48 -7.19 8.64 -27.31
CA CYS A 48 -5.90 9.31 -27.49
C CYS A 48 -5.58 10.44 -26.49
N LEU A 49 -5.97 10.28 -25.22
CA LEU A 49 -5.76 11.34 -24.23
C LEU A 49 -4.27 11.51 -23.96
N LYS A 50 -3.79 12.76 -23.98
CA LYS A 50 -2.46 13.10 -23.48
C LYS A 50 -2.41 12.69 -22.01
N ILE A 51 -1.43 11.87 -21.67
CA ILE A 51 -1.13 11.54 -20.28
C ILE A 51 -0.73 12.87 -19.64
N CYS A 52 -1.50 13.32 -18.64
CA CYS A 52 -1.07 14.44 -17.81
C CYS A 52 0.29 14.07 -17.23
N PRO A 53 1.30 14.95 -17.30
CA PRO A 53 2.66 14.63 -16.85
C PRO A 53 2.58 14.01 -15.46
N ASP A 54 3.23 12.86 -15.31
CA ASP A 54 3.30 12.14 -14.05
C ASP A 54 3.63 13.15 -12.94
N PHE A 55 2.65 13.40 -12.07
CA PHE A 55 2.89 14.13 -10.85
C PHE A 55 3.80 13.24 -10.02
N ILE A 56 5.11 13.44 -10.12
CA ILE A 56 6.06 12.89 -9.15
C ILE A 56 5.58 13.36 -7.79
N ARG A 57 5.17 12.39 -6.97
CA ARG A 57 4.45 12.57 -5.72
C ARG A 57 5.43 12.86 -4.58
N GLU A 58 5.96 14.08 -4.54
CA GLU A 58 6.65 14.55 -3.34
C GLU A 58 5.61 15.23 -2.43
N GLY A 59 5.38 14.68 -1.23
CA GLY A 59 4.52 15.35 -0.25
C GLY A 59 4.10 14.55 0.97
N ILE A 60 4.17 13.22 0.96
CA ILE A 60 3.86 12.44 2.16
C ILE A 60 5.13 12.24 2.98
N THR A 61 5.40 13.17 3.89
CA THR A 61 6.52 13.04 4.85
C THR A 61 6.17 12.20 6.08
N VAL A 62 4.91 11.75 6.21
CA VAL A 62 4.44 10.92 7.33
C VAL A 62 3.71 9.70 6.81
N ARG A 63 4.31 8.52 7.02
CA ARG A 63 3.67 7.23 6.78
C ARG A 63 2.68 6.97 7.93
N HIS A 64 1.38 7.01 7.66
CA HIS A 64 0.37 6.55 8.60
C HIS A 64 0.15 5.05 8.41
N SER A 65 -0.06 4.33 9.51
CA SER A 65 -0.35 2.90 9.48
C SER A 65 -1.75 2.63 8.93
N VAL A 66 -1.96 1.51 8.26
CA VAL A 66 -3.29 1.11 7.78
C VAL A 66 -4.28 0.87 8.93
N GLU A 67 -3.75 0.60 10.13
CA GLU A 67 -4.51 0.45 11.37
C GLU A 67 -5.22 1.75 11.79
N ASP A 68 -4.60 2.90 11.52
CA ASP A 68 -5.13 4.24 11.85
C ASP A 68 -6.18 4.71 10.82
N ALA A 69 -6.25 4.03 9.68
CA ALA A 69 -7.16 4.38 8.62
C ALA A 69 -8.62 4.03 8.98
N PRO A 70 -9.58 4.92 8.66
CA PRO A 70 -11.00 4.61 8.75
C PRO A 70 -11.30 3.29 8.05
N THR A 71 -12.14 2.45 8.67
CA THR A 71 -12.45 1.13 8.10
C THR A 71 -13.37 1.27 6.89
N LEU A 72 -14.40 2.10 7.02
CA LEU A 72 -15.39 2.41 5.99
C LEU A 72 -15.51 3.92 5.83
N LEU A 73 -15.78 4.36 4.60
CA LEU A 73 -16.21 5.72 4.29
C LEU A 73 -17.48 5.65 3.46
N ILE A 74 -18.44 6.50 3.77
CA ILE A 74 -19.67 6.64 2.98
C ILE A 74 -19.49 7.88 2.13
N ILE A 75 -19.46 7.71 0.81
CA ILE A 75 -19.32 8.80 -0.16
C ILE A 75 -20.73 9.21 -0.62
N ASP A 76 -21.26 10.25 0.02
CA ASP A 76 -22.63 10.77 -0.16
C ASP A 76 -22.70 12.14 -0.83
N THR A 77 -21.55 12.74 -1.14
CA THR A 77 -21.43 14.14 -1.56
C THR A 77 -22.01 14.45 -2.94
N LEU A 78 -22.45 13.43 -3.69
CA LEU A 78 -22.98 13.53 -5.05
C LEU A 78 -24.30 12.76 -5.24
N GLN A 79 -25.08 12.56 -4.18
CA GLN A 79 -26.37 11.86 -4.24
C GLN A 79 -27.34 12.55 -5.22
N ASN A 80 -27.94 11.78 -6.12
CA ASN A 80 -29.02 12.23 -7.01
C ASN A 80 -29.83 11.04 -7.59
N GLN A 81 -29.18 10.15 -8.34
CA GLN A 81 -29.84 8.97 -8.98
C GLN A 81 -29.48 7.64 -8.33
N TYR A 82 -28.47 7.61 -7.47
CA TYR A 82 -27.92 6.42 -6.83
C TYR A 82 -27.75 6.63 -5.33
N ALA A 83 -27.76 5.54 -4.57
CA ALA A 83 -27.42 5.57 -3.15
C ALA A 83 -25.93 5.96 -2.96
N PRO A 84 -25.55 6.44 -1.76
CA PRO A 84 -24.15 6.70 -1.45
C PRO A 84 -23.29 5.45 -1.63
N ALA A 85 -22.06 5.64 -2.12
CA ALA A 85 -21.11 4.55 -2.29
C ALA A 85 -20.44 4.22 -0.95
N VAL A 86 -20.48 2.95 -0.55
CA VAL A 86 -19.77 2.47 0.64
C VAL A 86 -18.37 2.04 0.24
N PHE A 87 -17.38 2.83 0.64
CA PHE A 87 -15.98 2.61 0.36
C PHE A 87 -15.30 1.88 1.53
N THR A 88 -14.73 0.72 1.25
CA THR A 88 -13.93 -0.06 2.22
C THR A 88 -12.52 0.49 2.31
N HIS A 89 -12.37 1.65 2.96
CA HIS A 89 -11.11 2.40 2.98
C HIS A 89 -9.93 1.58 3.50
N ARG A 90 -10.08 0.81 4.58
CA ARG A 90 -9.00 -0.04 5.09
C ARG A 90 -8.55 -1.11 4.10
N LEU A 91 -9.48 -1.77 3.41
CA LEU A 91 -9.17 -2.77 2.38
C LEU A 91 -8.30 -2.15 1.26
N HIS A 92 -8.68 -0.97 0.79
CA HIS A 92 -7.95 -0.27 -0.26
C HIS A 92 -6.62 0.29 0.23
N ALA A 93 -6.54 0.74 1.48
CA ALA A 93 -5.29 1.19 2.09
C ALA A 93 -4.25 0.04 2.18
N GLN A 94 -4.68 -1.19 2.50
CA GLN A 94 -3.80 -2.37 2.44
C GLN A 94 -3.27 -2.63 1.03
N MET A 95 -4.13 -2.50 0.01
CA MET A 95 -3.69 -2.61 -1.39
C MET A 95 -2.70 -1.50 -1.76
N GLY A 96 -2.97 -0.28 -1.30
CA GLY A 96 -2.12 0.89 -1.51
C GLY A 96 -0.75 0.71 -0.89
N GLU A 97 -0.66 0.20 0.35
CA GLU A 97 0.59 -0.09 1.06
C GLU A 97 1.53 -0.98 0.25
N MET A 98 1.02 -2.02 -0.40
CA MET A 98 1.83 -2.87 -1.29
C MET A 98 2.40 -2.13 -2.51
N MET A 99 1.73 -1.08 -3.00
CA MET A 99 2.01 -0.38 -4.25
C MET A 99 2.57 1.05 -4.07
N GLY A 100 3.04 1.39 -2.86
CA GLY A 100 3.65 2.69 -2.55
C GLY A 100 2.96 3.50 -1.45
N GLY A 101 2.01 2.90 -0.73
CA GLY A 101 1.33 3.54 0.39
C GLY A 101 0.22 4.51 -0.02
N CYS A 102 -0.04 5.48 0.85
CA CYS A 102 -1.14 6.44 0.71
C CYS A 102 -1.04 7.29 -0.56
N GLU A 103 0.17 7.45 -1.11
CA GLU A 103 0.42 8.22 -2.32
C GLU A 103 -0.31 7.64 -3.54
N SER A 104 -0.59 6.33 -3.53
CA SER A 104 -1.37 5.64 -4.58
C SER A 104 -2.71 6.32 -4.87
N CYS A 105 -3.37 6.86 -3.84
CA CYS A 105 -4.68 7.50 -3.93
C CYS A 105 -4.65 9.00 -3.62
N HIS A 106 -3.76 9.43 -2.70
CA HIS A 106 -3.68 10.82 -2.28
C HIS A 106 -2.46 11.53 -2.85
N HIS A 107 -2.66 12.73 -3.35
CA HIS A 107 -1.61 13.57 -3.91
C HIS A 107 -1.61 14.97 -3.28
N HIS A 108 -0.48 15.68 -3.37
CA HIS A 108 -0.35 17.07 -2.90
C HIS A 108 -0.78 17.30 -1.44
N ASN A 109 -0.60 16.29 -0.59
CA ASN A 109 -0.89 16.41 0.83
C ASN A 109 0.21 17.22 1.52
N PRO A 110 -0.13 18.12 2.45
CA PRO A 110 0.87 18.72 3.31
C PRO A 110 1.46 17.67 4.28
N PRO A 111 2.70 17.89 4.76
CA PRO A 111 3.31 17.09 5.81
C PRO A 111 2.36 16.79 6.97
N GLY A 112 2.21 15.51 7.33
CA GLY A 112 1.42 15.07 8.48
C GLY A 112 -0.10 15.13 8.34
N LYS A 113 -0.66 15.44 7.16
CA LYS A 113 -2.12 15.43 6.97
C LYS A 113 -2.54 14.86 5.62
N VAL A 114 -3.31 13.78 5.65
CA VAL A 114 -3.98 13.24 4.47
C VAL A 114 -5.29 14.00 4.24
N ARG A 115 -5.43 14.64 3.07
CA ARG A 115 -6.59 15.47 2.73
C ARG A 115 -7.64 14.67 1.94
N PRO A 116 -8.94 14.94 2.13
CA PRO A 116 -10.00 14.38 1.29
C PRO A 116 -10.06 15.08 -0.06
N CYS A 117 -10.52 14.37 -1.08
CA CYS A 117 -10.58 14.84 -2.47
C CYS A 117 -11.35 16.16 -2.62
N ILE A 118 -12.42 16.34 -1.85
CA ILE A 118 -13.33 17.50 -1.94
C ILE A 118 -12.68 18.84 -1.56
N GLU A 119 -11.59 18.84 -0.80
CA GLU A 119 -10.88 20.08 -0.48
C GLU A 119 -10.28 20.74 -1.74
N CYS A 120 -9.99 19.95 -2.79
CA CYS A 120 -9.40 20.43 -4.05
C CYS A 120 -10.29 20.17 -5.28
N HIS A 121 -10.99 19.04 -5.32
CA HIS A 121 -11.89 18.66 -6.40
C HIS A 121 -13.32 19.08 -6.08
N LYS A 122 -13.79 20.13 -6.75
CA LYS A 122 -15.14 20.67 -6.56
C LYS A 122 -16.19 19.75 -7.19
N VAL A 123 -17.41 19.76 -6.63
CA VAL A 123 -18.56 18.98 -7.13
C VAL A 123 -18.84 19.30 -8.59
N GLU A 124 -18.92 20.59 -8.93
CA GLU A 124 -19.07 21.05 -10.30
C GLU A 124 -17.71 21.21 -10.99
N ARG A 125 -17.69 20.97 -12.30
CA ARG A 125 -16.49 21.12 -13.11
C ARG A 125 -16.21 22.60 -13.34
N ASP A 126 -15.03 23.05 -12.95
CA ASP A 126 -14.55 24.36 -13.35
C ASP A 126 -14.07 24.30 -14.80
N MET A 127 -14.84 24.90 -15.71
CA MET A 127 -14.50 24.92 -17.13
C MET A 127 -13.30 25.82 -17.45
N LYS A 128 -12.86 26.67 -16.51
CA LYS A 128 -11.70 27.55 -16.65
C LYS A 128 -10.40 26.88 -16.22
N ASP A 129 -10.47 25.88 -15.35
CA ASP A 129 -9.32 25.09 -14.87
C ASP A 129 -9.52 23.61 -15.22
N LEU A 130 -9.04 23.22 -16.41
CA LEU A 130 -9.12 21.83 -16.87
C LEU A 130 -8.06 20.92 -16.24
N SER A 131 -7.09 21.48 -15.51
CA SER A 131 -6.04 20.70 -14.85
C SER A 131 -6.59 19.88 -13.68
N ARG A 132 -7.78 20.25 -13.18
CA ARG A 132 -8.45 19.58 -12.07
C ARG A 132 -9.81 19.03 -12.52
N PRO A 133 -10.01 17.70 -12.50
CA PRO A 133 -11.34 17.15 -12.72
C PRO A 133 -12.30 17.55 -11.59
N SER A 134 -13.61 17.50 -11.87
CA SER A 134 -14.61 17.57 -10.81
C SER A 134 -14.48 16.40 -9.85
N LEU A 135 -15.10 16.49 -8.67
CA LEU A 135 -15.09 15.45 -7.64
C LEU A 135 -15.55 14.11 -8.21
N LYS A 136 -16.63 14.11 -9.00
CA LYS A 136 -17.14 12.92 -9.70
C LYS A 136 -16.09 12.35 -10.66
N GLY A 137 -15.46 13.23 -11.44
CA GLY A 137 -14.42 12.83 -12.40
C GLY A 137 -13.22 12.23 -11.70
N ALA A 138 -12.75 12.84 -10.62
CA ALA A 138 -11.62 12.38 -9.82
C ALA A 138 -11.87 10.98 -9.24
N TYR A 139 -13.03 10.75 -8.62
CA TYR A 139 -13.40 9.43 -8.10
C TYR A 139 -13.44 8.38 -9.21
N HIS A 140 -14.19 8.61 -10.28
CA HIS A 140 -14.32 7.62 -11.35
C HIS A 140 -13.00 7.34 -12.04
N GLN A 141 -12.18 8.35 -12.31
CA GLN A 141 -10.86 8.13 -12.91
C GLN A 141 -9.98 7.28 -11.99
N LEU A 142 -9.86 7.64 -10.71
CA LEU A 142 -9.00 6.91 -9.78
C LEU A 142 -9.49 5.47 -9.55
N CYS A 143 -10.75 5.31 -9.13
CA CYS A 143 -11.30 4.02 -8.75
C CYS A 143 -11.38 3.06 -9.94
N ILE A 144 -11.94 3.52 -11.07
CA ILE A 144 -12.18 2.65 -12.22
C ILE A 144 -10.86 2.29 -12.92
N ASN A 145 -9.92 3.23 -13.04
CA ASN A 145 -8.64 2.91 -13.68
C ASN A 145 -7.84 1.90 -12.85
N CYS A 146 -7.80 2.07 -11.53
CA CYS A 146 -7.20 1.07 -10.64
C CYS A 146 -7.90 -0.28 -10.82
N HIS A 147 -9.24 -0.31 -10.83
CA HIS A 147 -9.97 -1.57 -10.96
C HIS A 147 -9.80 -2.26 -12.32
N ARG A 148 -9.59 -1.50 -13.40
CA ARG A 148 -9.25 -2.04 -14.72
C ARG A 148 -7.82 -2.59 -14.81
N SER A 149 -6.92 -2.15 -13.94
CA SER A 149 -5.51 -2.55 -13.98
C SER A 149 -5.23 -3.94 -13.41
N TRP A 150 -6.17 -4.53 -12.67
CA TRP A 150 -6.01 -5.80 -11.97
C TRP A 150 -7.05 -6.86 -12.34
N ASP A 151 -8.26 -6.44 -12.74
CA ASP A 151 -9.29 -7.32 -13.30
C ASP A 151 -9.34 -7.16 -14.84
N THR A 152 -8.80 -8.16 -15.54
CA THR A 152 -8.79 -8.18 -17.01
C THR A 152 -10.19 -8.32 -17.63
N ASP A 153 -11.18 -8.76 -16.85
CA ASP A 153 -12.58 -8.88 -17.26
C ASP A 153 -13.47 -7.78 -16.66
N TRP A 154 -12.88 -6.72 -16.08
CA TRP A 154 -13.59 -5.63 -15.38
C TRP A 154 -14.82 -5.11 -16.14
N SER A 155 -14.74 -4.97 -17.46
CA SER A 155 -15.85 -4.48 -18.29
C SER A 155 -17.08 -5.40 -18.31
N LYS A 156 -16.92 -6.68 -17.95
CA LYS A 156 -17.99 -7.68 -17.85
C LYS A 156 -18.44 -7.90 -16.40
N THR A 157 -17.57 -7.64 -15.44
CA THR A 157 -17.78 -7.91 -14.01
C THR A 157 -18.22 -6.68 -13.22
N SER A 158 -18.12 -5.49 -13.80
CA SER A 158 -18.49 -4.23 -13.15
C SER A 158 -19.62 -3.50 -13.89
N ASP A 159 -20.55 -2.99 -13.11
CA ASP A 159 -21.57 -2.05 -13.54
C ASP A 159 -21.64 -0.87 -12.55
N CYS A 160 -22.64 0.02 -12.71
CA CYS A 160 -22.83 1.12 -11.77
C CYS A 160 -23.10 0.61 -10.33
N TYR A 161 -23.72 -0.57 -10.21
CA TYR A 161 -24.13 -1.15 -8.94
C TYR A 161 -23.00 -1.82 -8.16
N PHE A 162 -21.87 -2.06 -8.82
CA PHE A 162 -20.64 -2.50 -8.15
C PHE A 162 -20.20 -1.50 -7.07
N CYS A 163 -20.30 -0.19 -7.36
CA CYS A 163 -19.92 0.88 -6.42
C CYS A 163 -21.13 1.52 -5.72
N HIS A 164 -22.28 1.59 -6.39
CA HIS A 164 -23.45 2.32 -5.91
C HIS A 164 -24.64 1.40 -5.69
N GLU A 165 -25.21 1.37 -4.50
CA GLU A 165 -26.52 0.71 -4.37
C GLU A 165 -27.62 1.48 -5.12
N LYS A 166 -28.71 0.76 -5.44
CA LYS A 166 -29.93 1.39 -5.97
C LYS A 166 -30.45 2.42 -4.96
N ALA A 167 -30.84 3.59 -5.44
CA ALA A 167 -31.28 4.72 -4.61
C ALA A 167 -32.46 4.39 -3.65
N SER A 168 -33.22 3.31 -3.90
CA SER A 168 -34.29 2.85 -3.02
C SER A 168 -33.79 2.17 -1.72
N LYS A 169 -32.50 1.89 -1.58
CA LYS A 169 -31.89 1.30 -0.40
C LYS A 169 -31.09 2.33 0.39
N ASP A 170 -31.44 2.48 1.67
CA ASP A 170 -30.63 3.23 2.62
C ASP A 170 -29.55 2.32 3.20
N VAL A 171 -28.39 2.29 2.53
CA VAL A 171 -27.25 1.44 2.90
C VAL A 171 -26.73 1.75 4.31
N THR A 172 -26.99 2.95 4.83
CA THR A 172 -26.56 3.35 6.18
C THR A 172 -27.30 2.59 7.29
N LYS A 173 -28.46 1.99 6.98
CA LYS A 173 -29.29 1.25 7.94
C LYS A 173 -29.02 -0.25 7.97
N ASP A 174 -28.31 -0.79 6.99
CA ASP A 174 -27.96 -2.22 6.95
C ASP A 174 -26.68 -2.50 7.74
N LYS A 175 -26.81 -2.57 9.07
CA LYS A 175 -25.67 -2.79 9.98
C LYS A 175 -24.91 -4.08 9.67
N GLN A 176 -25.62 -5.17 9.35
CA GLN A 176 -24.99 -6.46 9.08
C GLN A 176 -24.16 -6.41 7.80
N HIS A 177 -24.65 -5.74 6.77
CA HIS A 177 -23.90 -5.51 5.54
C HIS A 177 -22.65 -4.66 5.77
N LEU A 178 -22.78 -3.55 6.51
CA LEU A 178 -21.66 -2.66 6.83
C LEU A 178 -20.58 -3.39 7.66
N GLU A 179 -20.96 -4.17 8.68
CA GLU A 179 -20.03 -4.96 9.48
C GLU A 179 -19.26 -5.97 8.61
N LYS A 180 -19.95 -6.65 7.69
CA LYS A 180 -19.32 -7.58 6.75
C LYS A 180 -18.32 -6.88 5.83
N LEU A 181 -18.65 -5.70 5.32
CA LEU A 181 -17.73 -4.89 4.51
C LEU A 181 -16.53 -4.41 5.33
N ALA A 182 -16.77 -3.98 6.57
CA ALA A 182 -15.72 -3.49 7.48
C ALA A 182 -14.69 -4.58 7.83
N GLN A 183 -15.07 -5.85 7.78
CA GLN A 183 -14.18 -6.99 8.05
C GLN A 183 -13.34 -7.42 6.84
N LYS A 184 -13.65 -6.97 5.62
CA LYS A 184 -12.87 -7.37 4.43
C LYS A 184 -11.43 -6.88 4.52
N ARG A 185 -10.49 -7.76 4.15
CA ARG A 185 -9.05 -7.49 4.08
C ARG A 185 -8.50 -8.00 2.75
N HIS A 186 -7.48 -7.35 2.22
CA HIS A 186 -6.79 -7.86 1.05
C HIS A 186 -5.94 -9.06 1.52
N PRO A 187 -6.02 -10.22 0.85
CA PRO A 187 -5.28 -11.39 1.28
C PRO A 187 -3.78 -11.17 1.09
N ALA A 188 -3.00 -11.47 2.12
CA ALA A 188 -1.54 -11.44 2.00
C ALA A 188 -1.10 -12.38 0.87
N PRO A 189 -0.30 -11.91 -0.10
CA PRO A 189 0.16 -12.75 -1.20
C PRO A 189 1.03 -13.89 -0.66
N GLU A 190 0.89 -15.07 -1.27
CA GLU A 190 1.80 -16.18 -0.97
C GLU A 190 3.19 -15.88 -1.53
N THR A 191 4.17 -15.74 -0.64
CA THR A 191 5.56 -15.49 -1.00
C THR A 191 6.41 -16.73 -0.71
N PRO A 192 7.23 -17.20 -1.65
CA PRO A 192 8.20 -18.26 -1.37
C PRO A 192 9.18 -17.85 -0.27
N ASP A 193 9.63 -18.81 0.53
CA ASP A 193 10.55 -18.53 1.65
C ASP A 193 11.97 -18.23 1.14
N VAL A 194 12.41 -19.01 0.15
CA VAL A 194 13.75 -18.99 -0.40
C VAL A 194 13.74 -19.35 -1.88
N TYR A 195 14.57 -18.65 -2.65
CA TYR A 195 14.91 -19.00 -4.02
C TYR A 195 16.36 -19.48 -4.06
N VAL A 196 16.58 -20.64 -4.67
CA VAL A 196 17.92 -21.16 -4.96
C VAL A 196 18.06 -21.16 -6.47
N LEU A 197 18.82 -20.21 -6.98
CA LEU A 197 18.97 -19.95 -8.40
C LEU A 197 20.32 -20.46 -8.89
N LYS A 198 20.35 -20.85 -10.17
CA LYS A 198 21.57 -21.20 -10.88
C LYS A 198 22.03 -20.00 -11.69
N SER A 199 23.31 -19.69 -11.61
CA SER A 199 23.99 -18.68 -12.42
C SER A 199 25.02 -19.31 -13.33
N ASP A 200 25.41 -18.60 -14.39
CA ASP A 200 26.47 -19.02 -15.31
C ASP A 200 27.89 -18.77 -14.74
N TYR A 201 27.99 -18.19 -13.54
CA TYR A 201 29.27 -17.99 -12.84
C TYR A 201 29.81 -19.33 -12.29
N GLU A 202 30.90 -19.83 -12.88
CA GLU A 202 31.43 -21.17 -12.62
C GLU A 202 31.98 -21.36 -11.19
N GLU A 203 32.64 -20.35 -10.63
CA GLU A 203 33.24 -20.41 -9.28
C GLU A 203 32.17 -20.43 -8.17
N GLY A 204 30.98 -19.91 -8.48
CA GLY A 204 29.84 -19.86 -7.56
C GLY A 204 28.51 -19.98 -8.29
N PRO A 205 28.14 -21.19 -8.78
CA PRO A 205 27.00 -21.38 -9.67
C PRO A 205 25.65 -21.28 -8.96
N ILE A 206 25.63 -21.10 -7.64
CA ILE A 206 24.42 -21.04 -6.83
C ILE A 206 24.30 -19.69 -6.15
N VAL A 207 23.14 -19.05 -6.32
CA VAL A 207 22.72 -17.85 -5.58
C VAL A 207 21.51 -18.19 -4.73
N THR A 208 21.55 -17.84 -3.44
CA THR A 208 20.44 -18.06 -2.51
C THR A 208 19.81 -16.73 -2.11
N PHE A 209 18.52 -16.57 -2.37
CA PHE A 209 17.76 -15.38 -2.01
C PHE A 209 16.64 -15.74 -1.04
N TYR A 210 16.72 -15.24 0.20
CA TYR A 210 15.70 -15.44 1.22
C TYR A 210 14.64 -14.34 1.14
N HIS A 211 13.60 -14.56 0.34
CA HIS A 211 12.54 -13.58 0.08
C HIS A 211 11.82 -13.17 1.37
N LYS A 212 11.42 -14.14 2.22
CA LYS A 212 10.79 -13.82 3.52
C LYS A 212 11.68 -12.98 4.43
N GLN A 213 13.00 -13.19 4.38
CA GLN A 213 13.91 -12.40 5.19
C GLN A 213 13.94 -10.93 4.75
N HIS A 214 13.89 -10.67 3.45
CA HIS A 214 13.86 -9.30 2.92
C HIS A 214 12.57 -8.55 3.28
N ILE A 215 11.41 -9.19 3.15
CA ILE A 215 10.14 -8.51 3.43
C ILE A 215 9.77 -8.50 4.93
N VAL A 216 10.16 -9.52 5.71
CA VAL A 216 9.79 -9.63 7.13
C VAL A 216 10.87 -9.06 8.04
N ALA A 217 12.13 -9.53 7.88
CA ALA A 217 13.21 -9.06 8.74
C ALA A 217 13.67 -7.68 8.31
N PHE A 218 14.02 -7.49 7.03
CA PHE A 218 14.48 -6.19 6.54
C PHE A 218 13.34 -5.22 6.21
N GLY A 219 12.07 -5.63 6.34
CA GLY A 219 10.92 -4.74 6.20
C GLY A 219 10.79 -4.08 4.82
N LEU A 220 11.28 -4.72 3.76
CA LEU A 220 11.21 -4.16 2.41
C LEU A 220 9.79 -4.25 1.83
N ASP A 221 9.31 -3.11 1.34
CA ASP A 221 8.03 -3.01 0.62
C ASP A 221 8.08 -3.79 -0.70
N CYS A 222 6.98 -4.45 -1.09
CA CYS A 222 6.89 -5.27 -2.31
C CYS A 222 7.34 -4.50 -3.57
N LYS A 223 6.87 -3.25 -3.71
CA LYS A 223 7.20 -2.35 -4.82
C LYS A 223 8.69 -2.04 -4.93
N SER A 224 9.44 -2.09 -3.82
CA SER A 224 10.88 -1.81 -3.83
C SER A 224 11.65 -2.81 -4.70
N CYS A 225 11.15 -4.04 -4.82
CA CYS A 225 11.68 -5.06 -5.73
C CYS A 225 10.83 -5.22 -6.99
N HIS A 226 9.50 -5.18 -6.87
CA HIS A 226 8.55 -5.41 -7.96
C HIS A 226 8.10 -4.10 -8.64
N LYS A 227 9.06 -3.23 -9.01
CA LYS A 227 8.81 -1.86 -9.49
C LYS A 227 7.95 -1.79 -10.76
N ASN A 228 8.04 -2.81 -11.62
CA ASN A 228 7.35 -2.86 -12.90
C ASN A 228 6.15 -3.82 -12.89
N ASN A 229 5.82 -4.41 -11.74
CA ASN A 229 4.70 -5.32 -11.66
C ASN A 229 3.40 -4.52 -11.61
N ALA A 230 2.47 -4.88 -12.49
CA ALA A 230 1.09 -4.47 -12.42
C ALA A 230 0.32 -5.37 -11.44
N CYS A 231 -0.80 -4.88 -10.95
CA CYS A 231 -1.69 -5.65 -10.09
C CYS A 231 -2.16 -6.97 -10.76
N ALA A 232 -2.37 -6.95 -12.08
CA ALA A 232 -2.70 -8.12 -12.88
C ALA A 232 -1.64 -9.23 -12.81
N ASP A 233 -0.37 -8.90 -12.55
CA ASP A 233 0.71 -9.89 -12.45
C ASP A 233 0.53 -10.85 -11.27
N CYS A 234 -0.21 -10.43 -10.25
CA CYS A 234 -0.58 -11.26 -9.10
C CYS A 234 -2.03 -11.75 -9.18
N HIS A 235 -2.93 -10.96 -9.76
CA HIS A 235 -4.37 -11.22 -9.72
C HIS A 235 -4.93 -11.94 -10.94
N ASN A 236 -4.16 -12.07 -12.03
CA ASN A 236 -4.60 -12.83 -13.20
C ASN A 236 -4.39 -14.33 -12.97
N PRO A 237 -5.47 -15.13 -12.84
CA PRO A 237 -5.38 -16.56 -12.58
C PRO A 237 -4.78 -17.35 -13.75
N ASN A 238 -4.73 -16.75 -14.95
CA ASN A 238 -4.26 -17.38 -16.17
C ASN A 238 -2.77 -17.09 -16.48
N LEU A 239 -2.08 -16.28 -15.66
CA LEU A 239 -0.66 -16.05 -15.87
C LEU A 239 0.13 -17.32 -15.60
N LYS A 240 0.90 -17.75 -16.61
CA LYS A 240 1.87 -18.84 -16.43
C LYS A 240 2.95 -18.36 -15.48
N LYS A 241 3.13 -19.06 -14.36
CA LYS A 241 4.26 -18.81 -13.44
C LYS A 241 5.56 -19.17 -14.17
N GLU A 242 6.24 -18.17 -14.72
CA GLU A 242 7.59 -18.36 -15.25
C GLU A 242 8.58 -18.69 -14.12
N LYS A 243 9.70 -19.32 -14.47
CA LYS A 243 10.78 -19.53 -13.50
C LYS A 243 11.34 -18.16 -13.10
N ALA A 244 11.40 -17.89 -11.80
CA ALA A 244 11.99 -16.68 -11.28
C ALA A 244 13.44 -16.52 -11.78
N LYS A 245 13.72 -15.39 -12.40
CA LYS A 245 15.07 -14.94 -12.76
C LYS A 245 15.35 -13.68 -11.95
N LEU A 246 16.43 -13.70 -11.17
CA LEU A 246 16.89 -12.55 -10.40
C LEU A 246 18.20 -12.10 -11.00
N GLU A 247 18.14 -10.97 -11.70
CA GLU A 247 19.31 -10.28 -12.25
C GLU A 247 19.94 -9.36 -11.21
N HIS A 248 21.21 -9.00 -11.41
CA HIS A 248 21.97 -8.10 -10.54
C HIS A 248 21.25 -6.76 -10.30
N ASP A 249 20.53 -6.24 -11.29
CA ASP A 249 19.77 -4.98 -11.20
C ASP A 249 18.72 -4.97 -10.09
N ASN A 250 18.26 -6.14 -9.63
CA ASN A 250 17.33 -6.24 -8.49
C ASN A 250 18.02 -6.13 -7.13
N CYS A 251 19.32 -6.44 -7.06
CA CYS A 251 20.07 -6.56 -5.81
C CYS A 251 21.05 -5.41 -5.60
N LEU A 252 21.81 -5.06 -6.65
CA LEU A 252 22.90 -4.08 -6.58
C LEU A 252 22.45 -2.70 -6.08
N PRO A 253 21.27 -2.16 -6.44
CA PRO A 253 20.85 -0.86 -5.92
C PRO A 253 20.80 -0.76 -4.38
N CYS A 254 20.72 -1.89 -3.67
CA CYS A 254 20.75 -1.93 -2.21
C CYS A 254 22.06 -2.53 -1.64
N HIS A 255 22.77 -3.37 -2.40
CA HIS A 255 23.91 -4.14 -1.91
C HIS A 255 25.27 -3.69 -2.46
N GLU A 256 25.32 -2.74 -3.41
CA GLU A 256 26.55 -2.30 -4.07
C GLU A 256 27.69 -2.00 -3.09
N THR A 257 27.44 -1.14 -2.10
CA THR A 257 28.44 -0.76 -1.07
C THR A 257 28.82 -1.93 -0.16
N ALA A 258 27.91 -2.86 0.11
CA ALA A 258 28.13 -3.99 1.01
C ALA A 258 28.90 -5.15 0.37
N ILE A 259 28.85 -5.24 -0.97
CA ILE A 259 29.51 -6.29 -1.73
C ILE A 259 30.99 -5.97 -1.90
N ASP A 260 31.37 -4.71 -2.13
CA ASP A 260 32.78 -4.28 -2.31
C ASP A 260 33.53 -5.20 -3.29
N GLU A 261 32.90 -5.42 -4.46
CA GLU A 261 33.35 -6.33 -5.54
C GLU A 261 33.50 -7.82 -5.14
N ASN A 262 33.06 -8.22 -3.95
CA ASN A 262 33.12 -9.60 -3.49
C ASN A 262 31.89 -10.44 -3.91
N CYS A 263 31.99 -11.07 -5.08
CA CYS A 263 30.96 -11.95 -5.65
C CYS A 263 30.54 -13.09 -4.70
N GLU A 264 31.44 -13.60 -3.85
CA GLU A 264 31.19 -14.71 -2.93
C GLU A 264 30.18 -14.36 -1.83
N LYS A 265 29.82 -13.08 -1.65
CA LYS A 265 28.73 -12.68 -0.75
C LYS A 265 27.39 -13.24 -1.21
N CYS A 266 27.17 -13.28 -2.53
CA CYS A 266 25.94 -13.76 -3.14
C CYS A 266 26.11 -15.16 -3.76
N HIS A 267 27.24 -15.38 -4.43
CA HIS A 267 27.54 -16.61 -5.14
C HIS A 267 28.23 -17.64 -4.25
N GLY A 268 27.94 -18.91 -4.49
CA GLY A 268 28.61 -20.03 -3.83
C GLY A 268 28.38 -21.33 -4.56
N THR A 269 29.04 -22.38 -4.09
CA THR A 269 28.90 -23.75 -4.61
C THR A 269 27.69 -24.48 -4.05
N GLN A 270 27.11 -23.96 -2.97
CA GLN A 270 25.96 -24.54 -2.27
C GLN A 270 25.03 -23.44 -1.75
N LYS A 271 23.83 -23.85 -1.33
CA LYS A 271 22.87 -22.97 -0.66
C LYS A 271 23.52 -22.31 0.56
N LYS A 272 23.50 -20.97 0.61
CA LYS A 272 23.97 -20.21 1.78
C LYS A 272 22.91 -20.17 2.88
N PRO A 273 23.28 -20.18 4.17
CA PRO A 273 22.31 -20.00 5.26
C PRO A 273 21.70 -18.59 5.21
N PRO A 274 20.50 -18.39 5.80
CA PRO A 274 19.95 -17.04 5.97
C PRO A 274 20.81 -16.23 6.94
N PHE A 275 20.65 -14.91 6.93
CA PHE A 275 21.28 -14.08 7.95
C PHE A 275 20.77 -14.47 9.34
N ASP A 276 21.69 -14.59 10.30
CA ASP A 276 21.40 -14.85 11.71
C ASP A 276 22.11 -13.81 12.56
N HIS A 277 21.36 -13.13 13.43
CA HIS A 277 21.90 -12.13 14.34
C HIS A 277 22.94 -12.74 15.31
N ALA A 278 22.90 -14.06 15.56
CA ALA A 278 23.95 -14.73 16.33
C ALA A 278 25.36 -14.54 15.73
N GLN A 279 25.46 -14.32 14.42
CA GLN A 279 26.74 -14.06 13.73
C GLN A 279 27.39 -12.74 14.13
N THR A 280 26.62 -11.80 14.71
CA THR A 280 27.14 -10.52 15.22
C THR A 280 27.60 -10.61 16.68
N GLY A 281 27.53 -11.80 17.30
CA GLY A 281 27.81 -12.01 18.72
C GLY A 281 26.63 -11.69 19.66
N TRP A 282 25.47 -11.29 19.11
CA TRP A 282 24.28 -10.99 19.90
C TRP A 282 23.06 -11.79 19.42
N PRO A 283 22.85 -13.02 19.91
CA PRO A 283 21.69 -13.82 19.49
C PRO A 283 20.39 -13.24 20.05
N LEU A 284 19.42 -12.97 19.16
CA LEU A 284 18.11 -12.46 19.55
C LEU A 284 17.28 -13.50 20.32
N LYS A 285 16.62 -13.05 21.39
CA LYS A 285 15.66 -13.85 22.17
C LYS A 285 14.37 -14.08 21.36
N PRO A 286 13.58 -15.15 21.64
CA PRO A 286 12.45 -15.57 20.80
C PRO A 286 11.45 -14.46 20.41
N PHE A 287 11.11 -13.56 21.36
CA PHE A 287 10.18 -12.45 21.12
C PHE A 287 10.78 -11.32 20.28
N HIS A 288 12.10 -11.12 20.34
CA HIS A 288 12.80 -10.13 19.52
C HIS A 288 13.17 -10.69 18.13
N LYS A 289 13.36 -12.01 18.02
CA LYS A 289 13.74 -12.70 16.76
C LYS A 289 12.69 -12.54 15.65
N ARG A 290 11.44 -12.23 16.00
CA ARG A 290 10.34 -12.01 15.06
C ARG A 290 10.15 -10.55 14.66
N LEU A 291 10.88 -9.63 15.29
CA LEU A 291 10.77 -8.21 14.98
C LEU A 291 11.52 -7.90 13.68
N PRO A 292 11.01 -6.95 12.86
CA PRO A 292 11.79 -6.39 11.77
C PRO A 292 13.02 -5.66 12.34
N CYS A 293 14.10 -5.60 11.56
CA CYS A 293 15.37 -4.97 11.92
C CYS A 293 15.15 -3.53 12.40
N GLN A 294 14.29 -2.78 11.71
CA GLN A 294 13.92 -1.39 12.02
C GLN A 294 13.20 -1.25 13.37
N GLY A 295 12.67 -2.33 13.94
CA GLY A 295 12.11 -2.33 15.29
C GLY A 295 13.14 -1.91 16.34
N CYS A 296 14.41 -2.23 16.12
CA CYS A 296 15.54 -1.79 16.96
C CYS A 296 16.43 -0.77 16.23
N HIS A 297 16.78 -1.04 14.97
CA HIS A 297 17.64 -0.21 14.13
C HIS A 297 16.84 0.91 13.44
N LYS A 298 16.24 1.79 14.24
CA LYS A 298 15.49 2.95 13.75
C LYS A 298 16.42 3.93 13.05
N ASP A 299 15.98 4.44 11.90
CA ASP A 299 16.64 5.48 11.12
C ASP A 299 18.05 5.12 10.60
N GLN A 300 18.42 3.84 10.65
CA GLN A 300 19.70 3.35 10.14
C GLN A 300 19.54 2.79 8.72
N VAL A 301 20.21 3.43 7.77
CA VAL A 301 20.41 2.88 6.42
C VAL A 301 21.51 1.81 6.43
N GLU A 302 22.51 2.00 7.29
CA GLU A 302 23.58 1.04 7.56
C GLU A 302 23.44 0.50 8.99
N PHE A 303 23.32 -0.82 9.12
CA PHE A 303 23.20 -1.48 10.42
C PHE A 303 24.51 -1.34 11.20
N SER A 304 24.45 -0.61 12.31
CA SER A 304 25.56 -0.47 13.26
C SER A 304 25.17 -1.04 14.62
N ALA A 305 26.18 -1.29 15.45
CA ALA A 305 25.95 -1.81 16.80
C ALA A 305 25.12 -0.83 17.64
N LEU A 306 24.02 -1.33 18.21
CA LEU A 306 23.21 -0.59 19.17
C LEU A 306 23.67 -0.87 20.60
N LYS A 307 23.35 0.05 21.52
CA LYS A 307 23.46 -0.25 22.94
C LYS A 307 22.41 -1.31 23.30
N THR A 308 22.82 -2.28 24.14
CA THR A 308 21.99 -3.45 24.52
C THR A 308 21.08 -3.18 25.71
N ASP A 309 21.05 -1.95 26.24
CA ASP A 309 20.14 -1.56 27.30
C ASP A 309 18.69 -1.43 26.77
N CYS A 310 17.72 -1.75 27.62
CA CYS A 310 16.30 -1.78 27.22
C CYS A 310 15.81 -0.41 26.70
N ASN A 311 16.34 0.67 27.27
CA ASN A 311 15.97 2.05 26.95
C ASN A 311 16.49 2.48 25.57
N SER A 312 17.50 1.80 25.02
CA SER A 312 18.01 2.02 23.67
C SER A 312 16.92 1.79 22.62
N CYS A 313 16.04 0.79 22.81
CA CYS A 313 14.99 0.42 21.87
C CYS A 313 13.58 0.81 22.33
N HIS A 314 13.24 0.61 23.62
CA HIS A 314 11.90 0.85 24.17
C HIS A 314 11.68 2.30 24.64
N LYS A 315 12.27 3.29 23.95
CA LYS A 315 12.23 4.71 24.34
C LYS A 315 10.81 5.20 24.65
N THR A 316 10.73 6.12 25.63
CA THR A 316 9.52 6.72 26.23
C THR A 316 8.88 5.79 27.27
N ASN A 317 9.15 6.05 28.55
CA ASN A 317 8.51 5.42 29.71
C ASN A 317 8.80 3.92 29.94
N TRP A 318 9.83 3.33 29.31
CA TRP A 318 10.22 1.97 29.70
C TRP A 318 10.70 1.95 31.17
N GLN A 319 9.86 1.37 32.01
CA GLN A 319 10.12 1.04 33.40
C GLN A 319 9.77 -0.42 33.60
N VAL A 320 10.31 -1.05 34.65
CA VAL A 320 10.13 -2.48 34.89
C VAL A 320 8.64 -2.89 34.90
N GLY A 321 7.77 -2.08 35.51
CA GLY A 321 6.32 -2.31 35.52
C GLY A 321 5.57 -2.06 34.22
N THR A 322 6.22 -1.51 33.18
CA THR A 322 5.58 -1.27 31.87
C THR A 322 5.69 -2.45 30.90
N PHE A 323 6.48 -3.46 31.23
CA PHE A 323 6.58 -4.66 30.40
C PHE A 323 5.32 -5.53 30.53
N ASN A 324 4.62 -5.71 29.41
CA ASN A 324 3.45 -6.56 29.36
C ASN A 324 3.84 -8.05 29.23
N HIS A 325 3.81 -8.80 30.33
CA HIS A 325 4.10 -10.24 30.35
C HIS A 325 3.10 -11.09 29.54
N SER A 326 1.93 -10.55 29.18
CA SER A 326 0.97 -11.26 28.33
C SER A 326 1.58 -11.69 27.00
N VAL A 327 2.59 -10.97 26.48
CA VAL A 327 3.32 -11.37 25.27
C VAL A 327 4.05 -12.71 25.42
N THR A 328 4.28 -13.17 26.64
CA THR A 328 4.88 -14.48 26.95
C THR A 328 3.84 -15.54 27.31
N GLY A 329 2.54 -15.27 27.13
CA GLY A 329 1.43 -16.17 27.49
C GLY A 329 1.07 -16.18 28.98
N ILE A 330 1.59 -15.23 29.77
CA ILE A 330 1.31 -15.13 31.20
C ILE A 330 0.86 -13.72 31.53
N GLN A 331 -0.33 -13.57 32.10
CA GLN A 331 -0.73 -12.32 32.74
C GLN A 331 -0.36 -12.38 34.22
N LEU A 332 0.60 -11.55 34.64
CA LEU A 332 0.96 -11.44 36.06
C LEU A 332 -0.21 -10.89 36.88
N ASP A 333 -0.30 -11.32 38.14
CA ASP A 333 -1.22 -10.71 39.10
C ASP A 333 -0.70 -9.37 39.64
N GLU A 334 -1.56 -8.67 40.38
CA GLU A 334 -1.27 -7.33 40.94
C GLU A 334 -0.05 -7.31 41.86
N ASN A 335 0.30 -8.44 42.50
CA ASN A 335 1.45 -8.49 43.41
C ASN A 335 2.77 -8.67 42.66
N HIS A 336 2.76 -9.41 41.53
CA HIS A 336 3.98 -9.72 40.79
C HIS A 336 4.31 -8.69 39.71
N VAL A 337 3.35 -7.90 39.23
CA VAL A 337 3.55 -6.93 38.14
C VAL A 337 4.49 -5.77 38.50
N GLU A 338 4.60 -5.43 39.79
CA GLU A 338 5.43 -4.32 40.27
C GLU A 338 6.86 -4.73 40.70
N ILE A 339 7.17 -6.03 40.69
CA ILE A 339 8.46 -6.57 41.16
C ILE A 339 9.56 -6.35 40.11
N ASP A 340 10.79 -6.03 40.55
CA ASP A 340 11.93 -5.92 39.62
C ASP A 340 12.19 -7.24 38.90
N CYS A 341 12.47 -7.18 37.61
CA CYS A 341 12.75 -8.32 36.74
C CYS A 341 13.75 -9.30 37.34
N GLU A 342 14.79 -8.82 38.01
CA GLU A 342 15.88 -9.63 38.55
C GLU A 342 15.46 -10.49 39.75
N THR A 343 14.41 -10.07 40.46
CA THR A 343 13.83 -10.82 41.58
C THR A 343 13.33 -12.19 41.13
N CYS A 344 12.73 -12.26 39.94
CA CYS A 344 12.27 -13.52 39.35
C CYS A 344 13.31 -14.09 38.36
N HIS A 345 13.93 -13.24 37.55
CA HIS A 345 14.90 -13.62 36.53
C HIS A 345 16.33 -13.26 36.97
N LEU A 346 16.93 -14.10 37.80
CA LEU A 346 18.29 -13.89 38.33
C LEU A 346 19.30 -13.51 37.25
N ASN A 347 20.11 -12.48 37.51
CA ASN A 347 21.07 -11.91 36.57
C ASN A 347 20.45 -11.51 35.23
N ARG A 348 19.14 -11.22 35.21
CA ARG A 348 18.33 -10.85 34.03
C ARG A 348 18.38 -11.89 32.91
N LYS A 349 18.52 -13.17 33.27
CA LYS A 349 18.53 -14.32 32.34
C LYS A 349 17.10 -14.73 31.93
N PHE A 350 16.48 -13.92 31.06
CA PHE A 350 15.10 -14.15 30.57
C PHE A 350 14.88 -15.42 29.73
N ASN A 351 15.93 -16.16 29.37
CA ASN A 351 15.83 -17.46 28.71
C ASN A 351 15.78 -18.64 29.71
N GLN A 352 15.93 -18.36 30.99
CA GLN A 352 15.83 -19.35 32.07
C GLN A 352 14.50 -19.22 32.79
N ARG A 353 14.08 -20.29 33.47
CA ARG A 353 12.87 -20.28 34.29
C ARG A 353 13.02 -19.28 35.44
N PRO A 354 11.98 -18.51 35.77
CA PRO A 354 12.00 -17.63 36.93
C PRO A 354 12.16 -18.46 38.22
N GLN A 355 12.81 -17.86 39.21
CA GLN A 355 13.00 -18.47 40.53
C GLN A 355 11.88 -18.04 41.46
N CYS A 356 11.17 -19.02 42.02
CA CYS A 356 10.09 -18.78 42.97
C CYS A 356 10.56 -18.96 44.43
N SER A 357 11.62 -19.74 44.62
CA SER A 357 12.10 -20.19 45.94
C SER A 357 12.68 -19.08 46.81
N GLU A 358 13.03 -17.93 46.23
CA GLU A 358 13.51 -16.77 47.00
C GLU A 358 12.39 -16.13 47.83
N CYS A 359 11.12 -16.34 47.43
CA CYS A 359 9.94 -15.78 48.10
C CYS A 359 8.92 -16.83 48.58
N HIS A 360 8.98 -18.05 48.05
CA HIS A 360 8.00 -19.11 48.31
C HIS A 360 8.68 -20.44 48.64
N ASP A 361 8.30 -21.04 49.76
CA ASP A 361 8.87 -22.32 50.20
C ASP A 361 8.32 -23.52 49.41
N ASP A 362 7.13 -23.39 48.83
CA ASP A 362 6.35 -24.50 48.25
C ASP A 362 5.97 -24.30 46.78
N LYS A 363 6.26 -23.14 46.19
CA LYS A 363 5.87 -22.82 44.80
C LYS A 363 7.01 -22.99 43.81
N SER A 364 6.70 -23.43 42.60
CA SER A 364 7.69 -23.58 41.53
C SER A 364 7.13 -23.30 40.14
N PHE A 365 7.93 -22.66 39.28
CA PHE A 365 7.57 -22.52 37.87
C PHE A 365 8.01 -23.76 37.06
N PRO A 366 7.14 -24.38 36.23
CA PRO A 366 5.87 -23.85 35.72
C PRO A 366 4.60 -24.34 36.43
N ALA A 367 4.69 -25.09 37.52
CA ALA A 367 3.52 -25.63 38.22
C ALA A 367 2.65 -24.52 38.82
N ASP A 368 3.29 -23.51 39.40
CA ASP A 368 2.69 -22.35 40.04
C ASP A 368 3.07 -21.09 39.23
N VAL A 369 2.14 -20.66 38.38
CA VAL A 369 2.35 -19.45 37.58
C VAL A 369 1.99 -18.23 38.43
N PRO A 370 2.83 -17.17 38.44
CA PRO A 370 2.57 -15.94 39.21
C PRO A 370 1.48 -15.07 38.55
N GLY A 371 0.27 -15.61 38.45
CA GLY A 371 -0.88 -15.00 37.78
C GLY A 371 -1.71 -16.02 37.02
N LYS A 372 -2.03 -15.72 35.75
CA LYS A 372 -2.86 -16.59 34.90
C LYS A 372 -2.18 -16.86 33.56
N VAL A 373 -2.24 -18.12 33.11
CA VAL A 373 -1.88 -18.46 31.73
C VAL A 373 -2.98 -17.96 30.81
N ILE A 374 -2.59 -17.18 29.81
CA ILE A 374 -3.47 -16.75 28.73
C ILE A 374 -3.14 -17.57 27.49
N LYS A 375 -4.17 -18.06 26.80
CA LYS A 375 -4.00 -18.64 25.46
C LYS A 375 -4.20 -17.52 24.47
N ASP A 376 -3.21 -17.35 23.59
CA ASP A 376 -3.35 -16.54 22.37
C ASP A 376 -4.45 -17.10 21.47
#